data_AF-A0A958ZDR9-F1
#
_entry.id   AF-A0A958ZDR9-F1
#
_cell.length_a   1.000
_cell.length_b   1.000
_cell.length_c   1.000
_cell.angle_alpha   90.00
_cell.angle_beta   90.00
_cell.angle_gamma   90.00
#
_symmetry.space_group_name_H-M   'P 1'
#
loop_
_entity.id
_entity.type
_entity.pdbx_description
1 polymer ?
#
loop_
_entity_poly.entity_id
_entity_poly.type
_entity_poly.pdbx_seq_one_letter_code
_entity_poly.pdbx_strand_id
1 'polypeptide(L)' 'MKDRFYKYIQQLQDTICSSLEATDGRAKFHEDRWQRPEGGGGRTRV' A
#
# COMPACT_ATOMS: atom_id res chain seq x y z
N MET A 1 19.00 5.71 -3.27
CA MET A 1 18.39 4.54 -3.95
C MET A 1 17.19 4.00 -3.18
N LYS A 2 17.32 3.77 -1.86
CA LYS A 2 16.24 3.32 -0.96
C LYS A 2 14.93 4.10 -1.12
N ASP A 3 14.97 5.43 -1.10
CA ASP A 3 13.73 6.23 -1.19
C ASP A 3 13.02 6.12 -2.54
N ARG A 4 13.78 5.98 -3.63
CA ARG A 4 13.23 5.78 -4.97
C ARG A 4 12.54 4.42 -5.07
N PHE A 5 13.17 3.38 -4.55
CA PHE A 5 12.59 2.04 -4.49
C PHE A 5 11.35 2.01 -3.59
N TYR A 6 11.42 2.64 -2.42
CA TYR A 6 10.31 2.72 -1.48
C TYR A 6 9.10 3.45 -2.08
N LYS A 7 9.32 4.58 -2.75
CA LYS A 7 8.27 5.29 -3.50
C LYS A 7 7.68 4.43 -4.61
N TYR A 8 8.53 3.72 -5.36
CA TYR A 8 8.09 2.83 -6.44
C TYR A 8 7.19 1.70 -5.92
N ILE A 9 7.59 1.01 -4.84
CA ILE A 9 6.79 -0.08 -4.26
C ILE A 9 5.46 0.43 -3.70
N GLN A 10 5.44 1.62 -3.08
CA GLN A 10 4.18 2.24 -2.65
C GLN A 10 3.25 2.53 -3.83
N GLN A 11 3.76 3.16 -4.89
CA GLN A 11 2.97 3.44 -6.09
C GLN A 11 2.46 2.17 -6.77
N LEU A 12 3.24 1.09 -6.75
CA LEU A 12 2.81 -0.21 -7.26
C LEU A 12 1.63 -0.77 -6.45
N GLN A 13 1.70 -0.70 -5.12
CA GLN A 13 0.58 -1.10 -4.24
C GLN A 13 -0.67 -0.25 -4.50
N ASP A 14 -0.52 1.06 -4.69
CA ASP A 14 -1.63 1.96 -5.02
C ASP A 14 -2.29 1.59 -6.35
N THR A 15 -1.47 1.28 -7.37
CA THR A 15 -1.94 0.90 -8.70
C THR A 15 -2.73 -0.40 -8.65
N ILE A 16 -2.18 -1.44 -8.02
CA ILE A 16 -2.83 -2.76 -7.91
C ILE A 16 -4.14 -2.66 -7.16
N CYS A 17 -4.16 -2.03 -5.97
CA CYS A 17 -5.39 -1.89 -5.19
C CYS A 17 -6.45 -1.10 -5.96
N SER A 18 -6.08 0.01 -6.61
CA SER A 18 -7.03 0.81 -7.39
C SER A 18 -7.62 0.02 -8.56
N SER A 19 -6.83 -0.77 -9.26
CA SER A 19 -7.31 -1.63 -10.35
C SER A 19 -8.27 -2.71 -9.86
N LEU A 20 -8.00 -3.31 -8.70
CA LEU A 20 -8.88 -4.32 -8.10
C LEU A 20 -10.19 -3.71 -7.63
N GLU A 21 -10.16 -2.56 -6.94
CA GLU A 21 -11.37 -1.84 -6.53
C GLU A 21 -12.22 -1.39 -7.71
N ALA A 22 -11.59 -0.95 -8.80
CA ALA A 22 -12.30 -0.58 -10.03
C ALA A 22 -12.97 -1.80 -10.69
N THR A 23 -12.33 -2.97 -10.59
CA THR A 23 -12.86 -4.23 -11.12
C THR A 23 -14.01 -4.76 -10.26
N ASP A 24 -13.89 -4.69 -8.94
CA ASP A 24 -14.92 -5.11 -7.99
C ASP A 24 -16.14 -4.16 -8.00
N GLY A 25 -15.89 -2.85 -8.02
CA GLY A 25 -16.91 -1.81 -8.13
C GLY A 25 -17.73 -1.57 -6.87
N ARG A 26 -17.49 -2.28 -5.75
CA ARG A 26 -18.24 -2.12 -4.50
C ARG A 26 -17.34 -1.96 -3.29
N ALA A 27 -16.40 -2.88 -3.09
CA ALA A 27 -15.50 -2.90 -1.96
C ALA A 27 -14.31 -1.96 -2.16
N LYS A 28 -13.77 -1.48 -1.05
CA LYS A 28 -12.58 -0.63 -0.96
C LYS A 28 -11.61 -1.23 0.04
N PHE A 29 -10.32 -1.12 -0.24
CA PHE A 29 -9.31 -1.58 0.69
C PHE A 29 -9.27 -0.66 1.92
N HIS A 30 -9.23 -1.25 3.09
CA HIS A 30 -8.90 -0.56 4.33
C HIS A 30 -7.39 -0.49 4.49
N GLU A 31 -6.84 0.73 4.57
CA GLU A 31 -5.41 0.95 4.79
C GLU A 31 -5.10 1.02 6.29
N ASP A 32 -4.25 0.10 6.75
CA ASP A 32 -3.67 0.13 8.10
C ASP A 32 -2.18 0.47 8.02
N ARG A 33 -1.78 1.55 8.70
CA ARG A 33 -0.40 2.01 8.79
C ARG A 33 0.19 1.62 10.14
N TRP A 34 1.32 0.96 10.09
CA TRP A 34 1.99 0.49 11.29
C TRP A 34 3.47 0.85 11.29
N GLN A 35 4.01 0.95 12.50
CA GLN A 35 5.43 1.18 12.77
C GLN A 35 5.87 0.18 13.83
N ARG A 36 7.13 -0.24 13.73
CA ARG A 36 7.75 -1.17 14.68
C ARG A 36 8.53 -0.38 15.74
N PRO A 37 8.45 -0.74 17.03
CA PRO A 37 9.27 -0.11 18.07
C PRO A 37 10.78 -0.16 17.77
N GLU A 38 11.25 -1.24 17.15
CA GLU A 38 12.63 -1.46 16.69
C GLU A 38 12.99 -0.67 15.41
N GLY A 39 12.05 0.10 14.87
CA GLY A 39 12.19 0.83 13.63
C GLY A 39 11.67 0.06 12.41
N GLY A 40 11.39 0.80 11.34
CA GLY A 40 10.66 0.29 10.19
C GLY A 40 9.15 0.38 10.36
N GLY A 41 8.42 -0.06 9.34
CA GLY A 41 6.99 0.13 9.25
C GLY A 41 6.46 -0.28 7.89
N GLY A 42 5.17 -0.06 7.67
CA GLY A 42 4.53 -0.32 6.40
C GLY A 42 3.08 0.13 6.38
N ARG A 43 2.41 -0.20 5.28
CA ARG A 43 0.97 -0.08 5.15
C ARG A 43 0.39 -1.38 4.58
N THR A 44 -0.60 -1.92 5.26
CA THR A 44 -1.36 -3.09 4.84
C THR A 44 -2.67 -2.61 4.25
N ARG A 45 -3.16 -3.27 3.20
CA ARG A 45 -4.46 -3.01 2.59
C ARG A 45 -5.23 -4.32 2.49
N VAL A 46 -6.42 -4.37 3.09
CA VAL A 46 -7.34 -5.53 3.11
C VAL A 46 -8.75 -5.17 2.69
#